data_AF-A0A089HJT8-F1
#
_entry.id   AF-A0A089HJT8-F1
#
_cell.length_a   1.000
_cell.length_b   1.000
_cell.length_c   1.000
_cell.angle_alpha   90.00
_cell.angle_beta   90.00
_cell.angle_gamma   90.00
#
_symmetry.space_group_name_H-M   'P 1'
#
loop_
_entity.id
_entity.type
_entity.pdbx_description
1 polymer ?
#
loop_
_entity_poly.entity_id
_entity_poly.type
_entity_poly.pdbx_seq_one_letter_code
_entity_poly.pdbx_strand_id
1 'polypeptide(L)'
;MSKFYIDEANRAKSFIISSNELFRFAFPLNFVVDLSENDDLVENGADKSIEKEIRNTLFIYFKLFKLFNEFLENEQLYHQLIKSEVEYFLMRYRIVFDIIDKHLIKSINIDRKKIETTIYNSDEFLQLKSIRNKLAHEGLRCHIFQFGKDPQLSFQIYDAGTLEDNIILPEIFMDKRGSHIYFLQHYITWLIAIMFNFLQKYFIEIQEIRLNGGTPSQDTLETIQFLERGNNHPLSRITFLFGELLTLQEGLDKFIAYVEQDT
;
A
#
# COMPACT_ATOMS: atom_id res chain seq x y z
N MET A 1 2.02 -23.13 1.94
CA MET A 1 1.38 -21.84 1.68
C MET A 1 1.93 -20.75 2.60
N SER A 2 2.03 -20.99 3.92
CA SER A 2 2.56 -20.06 4.93
C SER A 2 3.95 -19.48 4.63
N LYS A 3 4.87 -20.29 4.08
CA LYS A 3 6.21 -19.82 3.67
C LYS A 3 6.17 -18.64 2.69
N PHE A 4 5.24 -18.63 1.74
CA PHE A 4 5.09 -17.52 0.78
C PHE A 4 4.79 -16.20 1.48
N TYR A 5 3.86 -16.21 2.45
CA TYR A 5 3.49 -15.01 3.22
C TYR A 5 4.65 -14.50 4.08
N ILE A 6 5.39 -15.41 4.72
CA ILE A 6 6.59 -15.06 5.50
C ILE A 6 7.67 -14.44 4.61
N ASP A 7 7.96 -15.05 3.45
CA ASP A 7 9.00 -14.58 2.54
C ASP A 7 8.68 -13.18 1.98
N GLU A 8 7.42 -12.94 1.60
CA GLU A 8 6.98 -11.63 1.11
C GLU A 8 6.96 -10.56 2.22
N ALA A 9 6.51 -10.90 3.43
CA ALA A 9 6.55 -9.97 4.56
C ALA A 9 7.99 -9.58 4.95
N ASN A 10 8.91 -10.56 4.94
CA ASN A 10 10.33 -10.31 5.20
C ASN A 10 10.98 -9.44 4.11
N ARG A 11 10.58 -9.60 2.84
CA ARG A 11 11.06 -8.73 1.76
C ARG A 11 10.63 -7.27 1.97
N ALA A 12 9.36 -7.05 2.28
CA ALA A 12 8.83 -5.72 2.57
C ALA A 12 9.51 -5.09 3.79
N LYS A 13 9.67 -5.88 4.87
CA LYS A 13 10.37 -5.45 6.09
C LYS A 13 11.81 -5.04 5.80
N SER A 14 12.54 -5.82 5.00
CA SER A 14 13.93 -5.50 4.63
C SER A 14 14.02 -4.18 3.88
N PHE A 15 13.09 -3.90 2.96
CA PHE A 15 13.00 -2.64 2.27
C PHE A 15 12.77 -1.47 3.24
N ILE A 16 11.80 -1.60 4.15
CA ILE A 16 11.45 -0.58 5.15
C ILE A 16 12.60 -0.30 6.14
N ILE A 17 13.30 -1.34 6.60
CA ILE A 17 14.44 -1.19 7.53
C ILE A 17 15.62 -0.50 6.84
N SER A 18 15.85 -0.82 5.57
CA SER A 18 16.97 -0.28 4.81
C SER A 18 16.83 1.20 4.44
N SER A 19 15.62 1.78 4.57
CA SER A 19 15.36 3.15 4.16
C SER A 19 14.19 3.77 4.94
N ASN A 20 14.45 4.83 5.69
CA ASN A 20 13.42 5.70 6.28
C ASN A 20 12.74 6.61 5.22
N GLU A 21 13.11 6.41 3.97
CA GLU A 21 12.75 7.21 2.82
C GLU A 21 12.34 6.29 1.67
N LEU A 22 11.35 6.67 0.88
CA LEU A 22 11.02 5.95 -0.34
C LEU A 22 11.35 6.81 -1.55
N PHE A 23 12.02 6.26 -2.57
CA PHE A 23 12.33 7.05 -3.76
C PHE A 23 11.04 7.56 -4.42
N ARG A 24 10.97 8.83 -4.85
CA ARG A 24 9.82 9.35 -5.61
C ARG A 24 9.68 8.56 -6.90
N PHE A 25 8.49 8.02 -7.14
CA PHE A 25 8.20 7.14 -8.27
C PHE A 25 8.33 7.87 -9.60
N ALA A 26 7.98 9.15 -9.61
CA ALA A 26 8.09 10.00 -10.78
C ALA A 26 9.53 10.53 -11.02
N PHE A 27 10.51 10.16 -10.20
CA PHE A 27 11.87 10.69 -10.31
C PHE A 27 12.83 9.75 -11.08
N PRO A 28 13.62 10.26 -12.06
CA PRO A 28 13.59 11.59 -12.65
C PRO A 28 12.69 11.65 -13.90
N LEU A 29 11.66 10.79 -14.00
CA LEU A 29 10.72 10.76 -15.13
C LEU A 29 10.01 12.11 -15.37
N ASN A 30 10.03 13.01 -14.38
CA ASN A 30 9.71 14.44 -14.51
C ASN A 30 10.55 15.23 -15.55
N PHE A 31 11.56 14.62 -16.18
CA PHE A 31 12.39 15.27 -17.21
C PHE A 31 12.25 14.67 -18.62
N VAL A 32 11.38 13.67 -18.82
CA VAL A 32 10.99 13.29 -20.19
C VAL A 32 9.95 14.31 -20.64
N VAL A 33 10.40 15.16 -21.56
CA VAL A 33 9.84 16.40 -22.16
C VAL A 33 8.34 16.40 -22.57
N ASP A 34 7.58 15.33 -22.32
CA ASP A 34 6.15 15.21 -22.66
C ASP A 34 5.19 15.15 -21.44
N LEU A 35 5.68 15.16 -20.20
CA LEU A 35 4.82 15.33 -19.02
C LEU A 35 4.58 16.81 -18.67
N SER A 36 5.44 17.72 -19.17
CA SER A 36 5.37 19.15 -18.87
C SER A 36 4.27 19.91 -19.59
N GLU A 37 3.63 19.35 -20.62
CA GLU A 37 2.43 19.97 -21.20
C GLU A 37 1.18 19.77 -20.31
N ASN A 38 1.29 18.98 -19.23
CA ASN A 38 0.31 18.96 -18.15
C ASN A 38 0.78 19.72 -16.89
N ASP A 39 1.95 20.37 -16.92
CA ASP A 39 2.54 21.07 -15.76
C ASP A 39 1.98 22.50 -15.57
N ASP A 40 0.66 22.66 -15.72
CA ASP A 40 -0.12 23.59 -14.86
C ASP A 40 -0.30 23.00 -13.43
N LEU A 41 0.61 22.12 -13.01
CA LEU A 41 0.54 21.27 -11.81
C LEU A 41 0.92 21.99 -10.51
N VAL A 42 1.40 23.24 -10.57
CA VAL A 42 1.68 24.02 -9.36
C VAL A 42 0.39 24.59 -8.74
N GLU A 43 -0.67 24.78 -9.53
CA GLU A 43 -1.95 25.33 -9.02
C GLU A 43 -3.13 24.33 -9.04
N ASN A 44 -3.06 23.18 -9.71
CA ASN A 44 -4.24 22.31 -9.89
C ASN A 44 -4.10 20.78 -9.66
N GLY A 45 -3.01 20.22 -9.12
CA GLY A 45 -2.90 18.75 -9.14
C GLY A 45 -2.01 18.03 -8.14
N ALA A 46 -1.94 18.51 -6.89
CA ALA A 46 -1.49 17.67 -5.77
C ALA A 46 -2.44 16.48 -5.46
N ASP A 47 -3.50 16.26 -6.24
CA ASP A 47 -4.51 15.20 -6.03
C ASP A 47 -4.28 13.92 -6.86
N LYS A 48 -3.23 13.83 -7.68
CA LYS A 48 -2.93 12.65 -8.51
C LYS A 48 -1.52 12.07 -8.34
N SER A 49 -0.76 12.54 -7.36
CA SER A 49 0.58 12.03 -7.07
C SER A 49 0.51 10.66 -6.40
N ILE A 50 1.20 9.67 -6.97
CA ILE A 50 1.37 8.32 -6.40
C ILE A 50 2.00 8.37 -5.00
N GLU A 51 2.90 9.32 -4.78
CA GLU A 51 3.54 9.58 -3.50
C GLU A 51 2.54 9.98 -2.41
N LYS A 52 1.58 10.85 -2.75
CA LYS A 52 0.48 11.23 -1.85
C LYS A 52 -0.41 10.04 -1.52
N GLU A 53 -0.75 9.22 -2.51
CA GLU A 53 -1.60 8.04 -2.30
C GLU A 53 -0.92 7.01 -1.39
N ILE A 54 0.40 6.80 -1.54
CA ILE A 54 1.17 5.92 -0.67
C ILE A 54 1.25 6.47 0.75
N ARG A 55 1.53 7.78 0.91
CA ARG A 55 1.52 8.43 2.22
C ARG A 55 0.16 8.33 2.90
N ASN A 56 -0.92 8.61 2.18
CA ASN A 56 -2.27 8.49 2.71
C ASN A 56 -2.57 7.05 3.15
N THR A 57 -2.18 6.06 2.34
CA THR A 57 -2.37 4.65 2.65
C THR A 57 -1.63 4.25 3.94
N LEU A 58 -0.39 4.72 4.13
CA LEU A 58 0.38 4.51 5.35
C LEU A 58 -0.18 5.27 6.56
N PHE A 59 -0.65 6.50 6.35
CA PHE A 59 -1.26 7.27 7.42
C PHE A 59 -2.56 6.63 7.92
N ILE A 60 -3.36 6.04 7.02
CA ILE A 60 -4.53 5.24 7.40
C ILE A 60 -4.11 4.05 8.25
N TYR A 61 -3.08 3.30 7.83
CA TYR A 61 -2.52 2.20 8.63
C TYR A 61 -2.13 2.66 10.04
N PHE A 62 -1.41 3.77 10.14
CA PHE A 62 -1.02 4.37 11.41
C PHE A 62 -2.22 4.78 12.26
N LYS A 63 -3.26 5.37 11.65
CA LYS A 63 -4.49 5.72 12.37
C LYS A 63 -5.16 4.49 12.99
N LEU A 64 -5.33 3.44 12.20
CA LEU A 64 -6.00 2.20 12.61
C LEU A 64 -5.31 1.52 13.80
N PHE A 65 -3.98 1.41 13.75
CA PHE A 65 -3.24 0.56 14.71
C PHE A 65 -2.45 1.33 15.77
N LYS A 66 -2.45 2.67 15.69
CA LYS A 66 -1.80 3.52 16.70
C LYS A 66 -2.70 4.64 17.19
N LEU A 67 -3.14 5.52 16.30
CA LEU A 67 -3.80 6.77 16.70
C LEU A 67 -5.13 6.50 17.39
N PHE A 68 -5.98 5.65 16.80
CA PHE A 68 -7.32 5.44 17.31
C PHE A 68 -7.39 4.64 18.62
N ASN A 69 -6.28 4.06 19.07
CA ASN A 69 -6.26 3.37 20.37
C ASN A 69 -6.59 4.32 21.53
N GLU A 70 -6.45 5.64 21.35
CA GLU A 70 -6.89 6.63 22.34
C GLU A 70 -8.41 6.65 22.55
N PHE A 71 -9.20 6.12 21.61
CA PHE A 71 -10.65 6.06 21.69
C PHE A 71 -11.19 4.72 22.21
N LEU A 72 -10.32 3.78 22.62
CA LEU A 72 -10.73 2.44 23.08
C LEU A 72 -11.76 2.46 24.22
N GLU A 73 -11.74 3.50 25.06
CA GLU A 73 -12.71 3.67 26.15
C GLU A 73 -14.13 4.02 25.65
N ASN A 74 -14.23 4.57 24.43
CA ASN A 74 -15.49 4.83 23.74
C ASN A 74 -15.63 3.84 22.57
N GLU A 75 -16.01 2.61 22.91
CA GLU A 75 -16.10 1.47 21.98
C GLU A 75 -16.92 1.78 20.71
N GLN A 76 -18.06 2.47 20.84
CA GLN A 76 -18.89 2.82 19.70
C GLN A 76 -18.16 3.77 18.74
N LEU A 77 -17.55 4.83 19.26
CA LEU A 77 -16.78 5.77 18.45
C LEU A 77 -15.57 5.09 17.83
N TYR A 78 -14.85 4.27 18.61
CA TYR A 78 -13.69 3.51 18.13
C TYR A 78 -14.04 2.61 16.95
N HIS A 79 -15.09 1.79 17.08
CA HIS A 79 -15.53 0.91 15.99
C HIS A 79 -15.98 1.68 14.75
N GLN A 80 -16.65 2.83 14.91
CA GLN A 80 -17.04 3.67 13.79
C GLN A 80 -15.82 4.27 13.07
N LEU A 81 -14.84 4.79 13.81
CA LEU A 81 -13.61 5.34 13.25
C LEU A 81 -12.80 4.28 12.50
N ILE A 82 -12.61 3.10 13.11
CA ILE A 82 -11.93 1.98 12.47
C ILE A 82 -12.66 1.59 11.19
N LYS A 83 -13.98 1.38 11.24
CA LYS A 83 -14.77 1.00 10.08
C LYS A 83 -14.58 1.99 8.92
N SER A 84 -14.76 3.28 9.18
CA SER A 84 -14.65 4.32 8.15
C SER A 84 -13.25 4.37 7.53
N GLU A 85 -12.20 4.23 8.33
CA GLU A 85 -10.84 4.21 7.81
C GLU A 85 -10.49 2.91 7.06
N VAL A 86 -11.05 1.77 7.45
CA VAL A 86 -10.91 0.51 6.68
C VAL A 86 -11.56 0.65 5.30
N GLU A 87 -12.79 1.15 5.23
CA GLU A 87 -13.46 1.41 3.95
C GLU A 87 -12.65 2.39 3.08
N TYR A 88 -12.09 3.43 3.70
CA TYR A 88 -11.22 4.40 3.02
C TYR A 88 -9.91 3.79 2.52
N PHE A 89 -9.28 2.93 3.33
CA PHE A 89 -8.10 2.16 2.94
C PHE A 89 -8.37 1.34 1.68
N LEU A 90 -9.46 0.56 1.67
CA LEU A 90 -9.80 -0.32 0.56
C LEU A 90 -10.08 0.45 -0.74
N MET A 91 -10.71 1.63 -0.62
CA MET A 91 -10.92 2.52 -1.78
C MET A 91 -9.61 3.07 -2.34
N ARG A 92 -8.65 3.43 -1.48
CA ARG A 92 -7.38 4.06 -1.85
C ARG A 92 -6.29 3.08 -2.28
N TYR A 93 -6.22 1.91 -1.66
CA TYR A 93 -5.18 0.92 -1.91
C TYR A 93 -5.04 0.62 -3.41
N ARG A 94 -6.16 0.47 -4.12
CA ARG A 94 -6.17 0.27 -5.57
C ARG A 94 -5.68 1.48 -6.36
N ILE A 95 -5.92 2.71 -5.90
CA ILE A 95 -5.54 3.94 -6.62
C ILE A 95 -4.02 3.98 -6.81
N VAL A 96 -3.25 3.51 -5.83
CA VAL A 96 -1.79 3.35 -5.94
C VAL A 96 -1.43 2.56 -7.20
N PHE A 97 -2.00 1.37 -7.37
CA PHE A 97 -1.73 0.52 -8.54
C PHE A 97 -2.30 1.11 -9.83
N ASP A 98 -3.50 1.69 -9.80
CA ASP A 98 -4.12 2.32 -10.98
C ASP A 98 -3.25 3.48 -11.51
N ILE A 99 -2.63 4.29 -10.64
CA ILE A 99 -1.73 5.37 -11.04
C ILE A 99 -0.45 4.81 -11.66
N ILE A 100 0.16 3.78 -11.05
CA ILE A 100 1.38 3.16 -11.57
C ILE A 100 1.11 2.52 -12.94
N ASP A 101 0.01 1.78 -13.09
CA ASP A 101 -0.38 1.18 -14.36
C ASP A 101 -0.60 2.23 -15.46
N LYS A 102 -1.32 3.32 -15.13
CA LYS A 102 -1.70 4.33 -16.11
C LYS A 102 -0.55 5.24 -16.53
N HIS A 103 0.26 5.68 -15.58
CA HIS A 103 1.22 6.76 -15.81
C HIS A 103 2.66 6.30 -15.94
N LEU A 104 3.00 5.11 -15.44
CA LEU A 104 4.38 4.68 -15.25
C LEU A 104 4.74 3.45 -16.09
N ILE A 105 3.80 2.52 -16.31
CA ILE A 105 4.01 1.36 -17.19
C ILE A 105 3.69 1.68 -18.65
N LYS A 106 2.77 2.62 -18.92
CA LYS A 106 2.48 3.05 -20.31
C LYS A 106 3.50 4.01 -20.89
N SER A 107 4.15 4.80 -20.04
CA SER A 107 5.15 5.81 -20.44
C SER A 107 6.53 5.22 -20.68
N ILE A 108 6.79 4.03 -20.15
CA ILE A 108 8.06 3.32 -20.27
C ILE A 108 7.72 2.01 -20.96
N ASN A 109 8.36 1.70 -22.09
CA ASN A 109 8.07 0.50 -22.88
C ASN A 109 8.55 -0.79 -22.18
N ILE A 110 8.09 -1.02 -20.95
CA ILE A 110 8.41 -2.16 -20.10
C ILE A 110 7.53 -3.32 -20.53
N ASP A 111 8.12 -4.51 -20.64
CA ASP A 111 7.35 -5.74 -20.79
C ASP A 111 6.50 -5.97 -19.52
N ARG A 112 5.22 -5.61 -19.63
CA ARG A 112 4.21 -5.75 -18.59
C ARG A 112 4.25 -7.14 -17.92
N LYS A 113 4.51 -8.18 -18.71
CA LYS A 113 4.56 -9.57 -18.25
C LYS A 113 5.68 -9.86 -17.24
N LYS A 114 6.77 -9.08 -17.24
CA LYS A 114 7.85 -9.22 -16.25
C LYS A 114 7.47 -8.65 -14.88
N ILE A 115 6.74 -7.54 -14.85
CA ILE A 115 6.25 -6.91 -13.61
C ILE A 115 5.05 -7.69 -13.05
N GLU A 116 4.16 -8.17 -13.93
CA GLU A 116 2.81 -8.64 -13.60
C GLU A 116 2.68 -9.95 -12.81
N THR A 117 3.71 -10.79 -12.75
CA THR A 117 3.50 -12.22 -12.44
C THR A 117 3.13 -12.57 -11.00
N THR A 118 3.34 -11.69 -10.01
CA THR A 118 3.10 -12.04 -8.59
C THR A 118 1.98 -11.22 -7.93
N ILE A 119 1.70 -9.99 -8.39
CA ILE A 119 0.89 -9.02 -7.62
C ILE A 119 -0.48 -8.77 -8.24
N TYR A 120 -0.56 -8.61 -9.57
CA TYR A 120 -1.83 -8.41 -10.29
C TYR A 120 -2.71 -9.66 -10.39
N ASN A 121 -2.13 -10.84 -10.13
CA ASN A 121 -2.83 -12.12 -10.12
C ASN A 121 -3.11 -12.64 -8.70
N SER A 122 -2.86 -11.85 -7.65
CA SER A 122 -3.26 -12.24 -6.29
C SER A 122 -4.78 -12.15 -6.16
N ASP A 123 -5.40 -13.18 -5.60
CA ASP A 123 -6.84 -13.23 -5.38
C ASP A 123 -7.28 -12.06 -4.49
N GLU A 124 -6.45 -11.65 -3.53
CA GLU A 124 -6.68 -10.50 -2.66
C GLU A 124 -6.79 -9.20 -3.46
N PHE A 125 -5.85 -8.93 -4.37
CA PHE A 125 -5.90 -7.72 -5.19
C PHE A 125 -7.12 -7.71 -6.13
N LEU A 126 -7.45 -8.85 -6.74
CA LEU A 126 -8.61 -8.97 -7.63
C LEU A 126 -9.93 -8.75 -6.89
N GLN A 127 -10.04 -9.26 -5.66
CA GLN A 127 -11.19 -9.00 -4.78
C GLN A 127 -11.27 -7.52 -4.39
N LEU A 128 -10.16 -6.88 -4.01
CA LEU A 128 -10.14 -5.44 -3.71
C LEU A 128 -10.61 -4.57 -4.89
N LYS A 129 -10.28 -5.00 -6.11
CA LYS A 129 -10.70 -4.31 -7.33
C LYS A 129 -12.21 -4.34 -7.53
N SER A 130 -12.87 -5.44 -7.16
CA SER A 130 -14.31 -5.62 -7.33
C SER A 130 -15.13 -4.89 -6.24
N ILE A 131 -14.62 -4.84 -5.00
CA ILE A 131 -15.36 -4.23 -3.87
C ILE A 131 -15.39 -2.70 -3.92
N ARG A 132 -14.38 -2.03 -4.51
CA ARG A 132 -14.31 -0.55 -4.53
C ARG A 132 -15.58 0.10 -5.08
N ASN A 133 -16.04 -0.37 -6.24
CA ASN A 133 -17.23 0.22 -6.87
C ASN A 133 -18.48 -0.04 -6.04
N LYS A 134 -18.59 -1.23 -5.44
CA LYS A 134 -19.72 -1.56 -4.59
C LYS A 134 -19.71 -0.77 -3.27
N LEU A 135 -18.54 -0.55 -2.65
CA LEU A 135 -18.38 0.34 -1.49
C LEU A 135 -18.79 1.79 -1.83
N ALA A 136 -18.34 2.31 -2.97
CA ALA A 136 -18.66 3.67 -3.42
C ALA A 136 -20.16 3.90 -3.71
N HIS A 137 -20.90 2.83 -4.02
CA HIS A 137 -22.35 2.86 -4.25
C HIS A 137 -23.15 2.26 -3.08
N GLU A 138 -22.54 2.17 -1.88
CA GLU A 138 -23.14 1.65 -0.64
C GLU A 138 -23.70 0.22 -0.70
N GLY A 139 -23.33 -0.57 -1.71
CA GLY A 139 -23.76 -1.97 -1.85
C GLY A 139 -23.09 -2.91 -0.86
N LEU A 140 -21.92 -2.53 -0.30
CA LEU A 140 -21.20 -3.32 0.70
C LEU A 140 -21.25 -2.66 2.07
N ARG A 141 -21.21 -3.49 3.11
CA ARG A 141 -21.04 -3.07 4.51
C ARG A 141 -19.77 -3.69 5.07
N CYS A 142 -18.96 -2.87 5.73
CA CYS A 142 -17.90 -3.34 6.61
C CYS A 142 -18.41 -3.42 8.06
N HIS A 143 -18.12 -4.53 8.72
CA HIS A 143 -18.34 -4.70 10.15
C HIS A 143 -17.01 -4.95 10.86
N ILE A 144 -16.85 -4.33 12.03
CA ILE A 144 -15.67 -4.45 12.88
C ILE A 144 -16.07 -5.18 14.15
N PHE A 145 -15.31 -6.21 14.50
CA PHE A 145 -15.53 -7.03 15.67
C PHE A 145 -14.36 -6.86 16.64
N GLN A 146 -14.70 -6.72 17.92
CA GLN A 146 -13.78 -6.89 19.02
C GLN A 146 -14.38 -7.91 19.98
N PHE A 147 -13.66 -9.00 20.23
CA PHE A 147 -14.18 -10.10 21.03
C PHE A 147 -13.60 -10.05 22.45
N GLY A 148 -14.41 -9.57 23.40
CA GLY A 148 -14.01 -9.46 24.79
C GLY A 148 -12.93 -8.42 25.02
N LYS A 149 -11.90 -8.75 25.82
CA LYS A 149 -10.75 -7.85 26.09
C LYS A 149 -9.61 -8.02 25.08
N ASP A 150 -9.83 -8.79 24.02
CA ASP A 150 -8.83 -9.01 22.99
C ASP A 150 -8.58 -7.69 22.24
N PRO A 151 -7.33 -7.19 22.19
CA PRO A 151 -7.00 -6.01 21.39
C PRO A 151 -7.01 -6.31 19.89
N GLN A 152 -7.10 -7.57 19.47
CA GLN A 152 -7.18 -7.93 18.07
C GLN A 152 -8.56 -7.61 17.51
N LEU A 153 -8.57 -6.70 16.54
CA LEU A 153 -9.74 -6.38 15.74
C LEU A 153 -9.88 -7.37 14.59
N SER A 154 -11.11 -7.76 14.36
CA SER A 154 -11.50 -8.55 13.20
C SER A 154 -12.51 -7.80 12.36
N PHE A 155 -12.61 -8.15 11.08
CA PHE A 155 -13.55 -7.51 10.18
C PHE A 155 -14.20 -8.50 9.21
N GLN A 156 -15.33 -8.09 8.67
CA GLN A 156 -16.06 -8.78 7.61
C GLN A 156 -16.58 -7.74 6.61
N ILE A 157 -16.61 -8.09 5.33
CA ILE A 157 -17.21 -7.27 4.26
C ILE A 157 -18.20 -8.10 3.49
N TYR A 158 -19.45 -7.66 3.51
CA TYR A 158 -20.58 -8.38 2.91
C TYR A 158 -21.51 -7.44 2.16
N ASP A 159 -22.33 -8.00 1.28
CA ASP A 159 -23.36 -7.28 0.54
C ASP A 159 -24.53 -6.92 1.45
N ALA A 160 -24.95 -5.65 1.45
CA ALA A 160 -26.02 -5.18 2.32
C ALA A 160 -27.37 -5.85 2.03
N GLY A 161 -27.61 -6.25 0.77
CA GLY A 161 -28.86 -6.84 0.31
C GLY A 161 -28.89 -8.36 0.42
N THR A 162 -27.79 -9.03 0.10
CA THR A 162 -27.73 -10.52 0.10
C THR A 162 -27.07 -11.13 1.32
N LEU A 163 -26.35 -10.32 2.13
CA LEU A 163 -25.47 -10.77 3.22
C LEU A 163 -24.37 -11.74 2.76
N GLU A 164 -24.08 -11.80 1.47
CA GLU A 164 -23.00 -12.61 0.92
C GLU A 164 -21.64 -11.96 1.17
N ASP A 165 -20.67 -12.76 1.59
CA ASP A 165 -19.29 -12.32 1.78
C ASP A 165 -18.65 -11.94 0.45
N ASN A 166 -18.04 -10.75 0.42
CA ASN A 166 -17.36 -10.25 -0.78
C ASN A 166 -15.84 -10.37 -0.68
N ILE A 167 -15.35 -10.75 0.50
CA ILE A 167 -13.94 -11.05 0.74
C ILE A 167 -13.84 -12.50 1.23
N ILE A 168 -13.23 -13.35 0.41
CA ILE A 168 -12.91 -14.74 0.69
C ILE A 168 -11.39 -14.87 0.66
N LEU A 169 -10.78 -14.86 1.84
CA LEU A 169 -9.33 -14.92 1.99
C LEU A 169 -8.88 -16.31 2.44
N PRO A 170 -7.61 -16.66 2.19
CA PRO A 170 -7.02 -17.87 2.74
C PRO A 170 -7.15 -17.94 4.26
N GLU A 171 -7.26 -19.15 4.80
CA GLU A 171 -7.45 -19.44 6.24
C GLU A 171 -6.43 -18.75 7.14
N ILE A 172 -5.23 -18.49 6.60
CA ILE A 172 -4.18 -17.75 7.29
C ILE A 172 -4.66 -16.40 7.81
N PHE A 173 -5.61 -15.72 7.16
CA PHE A 173 -6.13 -14.43 7.63
C PHE A 173 -7.35 -14.56 8.54
N MET A 174 -7.92 -15.76 8.67
CA MET A 174 -9.20 -15.97 9.33
C MET A 174 -9.10 -15.89 10.84
N ASP A 175 -10.07 -15.20 11.42
CA ASP A 175 -10.38 -15.30 12.83
C ASP A 175 -11.11 -16.63 13.08
N LYS A 176 -10.57 -17.45 13.99
CA LYS A 176 -11.11 -18.78 14.34
C LYS A 176 -12.53 -18.72 14.93
N ARG A 177 -13.05 -17.53 15.24
CA ARG A 177 -14.35 -17.30 15.88
C ARG A 177 -15.53 -17.21 14.91
N GLY A 178 -15.32 -17.13 13.59
CA GLY A 178 -16.44 -17.09 12.64
C GLY A 178 -16.06 -17.44 11.21
N SER A 179 -17.06 -17.79 10.40
CA SER A 179 -16.89 -17.98 8.96
C SER A 179 -16.67 -16.62 8.29
N HIS A 180 -15.59 -16.49 7.51
CA HIS A 180 -15.25 -15.28 6.76
C HIS A 180 -15.10 -13.99 7.59
N ILE A 181 -14.72 -14.16 8.86
CA ILE A 181 -14.22 -13.07 9.70
C ILE A 181 -12.69 -13.12 9.66
N TYR A 182 -12.02 -12.00 9.48
CA TYR A 182 -10.57 -11.94 9.28
C TYR A 182 -9.90 -10.99 10.26
N PHE A 183 -8.68 -11.31 10.69
CA PHE A 183 -7.87 -10.42 11.51
C PHE A 183 -7.48 -9.17 10.74
N LEU A 184 -7.97 -8.01 11.20
CA LEU A 184 -7.85 -6.74 10.49
C LEU A 184 -6.38 -6.32 10.35
N GLN A 185 -5.61 -6.40 11.43
CA GLN A 185 -4.21 -5.98 11.41
C GLN A 185 -3.37 -6.83 10.47
N HIS A 186 -3.55 -8.15 10.50
CA HIS A 186 -2.81 -9.07 9.64
C HIS A 186 -3.13 -8.83 8.16
N TYR A 187 -4.41 -8.67 7.83
CA TYR A 187 -4.83 -8.42 6.45
C TYR A 187 -4.32 -7.09 5.90
N ILE A 188 -4.52 -5.98 6.61
CA ILE A 188 -4.06 -4.66 6.12
C ILE A 188 -2.53 -4.61 6.04
N THR A 189 -1.82 -5.19 7.02
CA THR A 189 -0.35 -5.28 6.99
C THR A 189 0.13 -6.05 5.77
N TRP A 190 -0.54 -7.16 5.44
CA TRP A 190 -0.22 -7.95 4.25
C TRP A 190 -0.41 -7.16 2.95
N LEU A 191 -1.50 -6.40 2.83
CA LEU A 191 -1.73 -5.54 1.68
C LEU A 191 -0.64 -4.48 1.53
N ILE A 192 -0.24 -3.83 2.65
CA ILE A 192 0.90 -2.91 2.62
C ILE A 192 2.18 -3.63 2.17
N ALA A 193 2.46 -4.84 2.67
CA ALA A 193 3.64 -5.60 2.26
C ALA A 193 3.65 -5.88 0.75
N ILE A 194 2.53 -6.29 0.18
CA ILE A 194 2.36 -6.48 -1.27
C ILE A 194 2.66 -5.19 -2.02
N MET A 195 2.09 -4.07 -1.58
CA MET A 195 2.34 -2.76 -2.19
C MET A 195 3.84 -2.45 -2.16
N PHE A 196 4.52 -2.57 -1.02
CA PHE A 196 5.96 -2.29 -0.94
C PHE A 196 6.82 -3.20 -1.83
N ASN A 197 6.51 -4.50 -1.89
CA ASN A 197 7.21 -5.44 -2.76
C ASN A 197 7.01 -5.09 -4.24
N PHE A 198 5.80 -4.65 -4.62
CA PHE A 198 5.52 -4.15 -5.96
C PHE A 198 6.40 -2.95 -6.30
N LEU A 199 6.40 -1.95 -5.41
CA LEU A 199 7.13 -0.70 -5.58
C LEU A 199 8.63 -0.99 -5.69
N GLN A 200 9.18 -1.87 -4.85
CA GLN A 200 10.59 -2.28 -4.92
C GLN A 200 10.93 -2.92 -6.27
N LYS A 201 10.14 -3.89 -6.73
CA LYS A 201 10.37 -4.55 -8.02
C LYS A 201 10.29 -3.57 -9.18
N TYR A 202 9.30 -2.69 -9.15
CA TYR A 202 9.17 -1.60 -10.12
C TYR A 202 10.43 -0.73 -10.14
N PHE A 203 10.95 -0.31 -8.99
CA PHE A 203 12.19 0.49 -8.93
C PHE A 203 13.41 -0.20 -9.54
N ILE A 204 13.59 -1.49 -9.26
CA ILE A 204 14.72 -2.26 -9.81
C ILE A 204 14.65 -2.29 -11.34
N GLU A 205 13.50 -2.64 -11.91
CA GLU A 205 13.30 -2.72 -13.36
C GLU A 205 13.52 -1.35 -14.04
N ILE A 206 13.02 -0.27 -13.44
CA ILE A 206 13.28 1.10 -13.93
C ILE A 206 14.76 1.43 -13.92
N GLN A 207 15.49 1.06 -12.87
CA GLN A 207 16.94 1.28 -12.81
C GLN A 207 17.68 0.47 -13.88
N GLU A 208 17.31 -0.80 -14.10
CA GLU A 208 17.92 -1.62 -15.14
C GLU A 208 17.68 -1.06 -16.55
N ILE A 209 16.47 -0.55 -16.84
CA ILE A 209 16.16 0.10 -18.12
C ILE A 209 17.02 1.36 -18.33
N ARG A 210 17.21 2.17 -17.28
CA ARG A 210 18.09 3.35 -17.33
C ARG A 210 19.52 2.97 -17.70
N LEU A 211 20.03 1.89 -17.12
CA LEU A 211 21.40 1.42 -17.35
C LEU A 211 21.59 0.85 -18.76
N ASN A 212 20.52 0.35 -19.40
CA ASN A 212 20.63 -0.47 -20.60
C ASN A 212 20.07 0.16 -21.90
N GLY A 213 19.39 1.33 -21.90
CA GLY A 213 18.60 1.73 -23.08
C GLY A 213 18.37 3.22 -23.42
N GLY A 214 19.02 4.19 -22.77
CA GLY A 214 18.94 5.60 -23.19
C GLY A 214 19.29 6.56 -22.07
N THR A 215 20.54 7.01 -22.03
CA THR A 215 21.05 7.96 -21.03
C THR A 215 20.43 9.35 -21.21
N PRO A 216 19.84 9.95 -20.15
CA PRO A 216 19.92 11.40 -19.98
C PRO A 216 21.39 11.81 -20.08
N SER A 217 21.72 12.94 -20.70
CA SER A 217 23.12 13.34 -20.87
C SER A 217 23.86 13.33 -19.52
N GLN A 218 25.16 13.03 -19.53
CA GLN A 218 26.01 13.04 -18.35
C GLN A 218 25.81 14.34 -17.54
N ASP A 219 25.71 15.48 -18.23
CA ASP A 219 25.43 16.80 -17.65
C ASP A 219 24.09 16.87 -16.90
N THR A 220 23.05 16.20 -17.42
CA THR A 220 21.73 16.12 -16.78
C THR A 220 21.81 15.29 -15.51
N LEU A 221 22.52 14.15 -15.54
CA LEU A 221 22.73 13.31 -14.36
C LEU A 221 23.56 14.02 -13.29
N GLU A 222 24.61 14.74 -13.68
CA GLU A 222 25.46 15.52 -12.78
C GLU A 222 24.71 16.70 -12.17
N THR A 223 23.87 17.38 -12.94
CA THR A 223 23.01 18.46 -12.44
C THR A 223 21.98 17.94 -11.44
N ILE A 224 21.34 16.80 -11.73
CA ILE A 224 20.41 16.15 -10.82
C ILE A 224 21.12 15.72 -9.52
N GLN A 225 22.30 15.10 -9.60
CA GLN A 225 23.10 14.70 -8.43
C GLN A 225 23.61 15.90 -7.62
N PHE A 226 23.94 17.00 -8.29
CA PHE A 226 24.34 18.24 -7.63
C PHE A 226 23.19 18.88 -6.87
N LEU A 227 21.99 18.98 -7.49
CA LEU A 227 20.78 19.49 -6.86
C LEU A 227 20.28 18.59 -5.72
N GLU A 228 20.48 17.27 -5.84
CA GLU A 228 20.22 16.25 -4.80
C GLU A 228 21.10 16.43 -3.57
N ARG A 229 22.42 16.57 -3.77
CA ARG A 229 23.41 16.70 -2.69
C ARG A 229 23.33 18.06 -2.00
N GLY A 230 23.03 19.13 -2.75
CA GLY A 230 22.94 20.49 -2.21
C GLY A 230 21.76 20.73 -1.27
N ASN A 231 20.69 19.92 -1.37
CA ASN A 231 19.42 20.16 -0.66
C ASN A 231 18.98 19.04 0.28
N ASN A 232 19.81 18.01 0.54
CA ASN A 232 19.49 16.87 1.41
C ASN A 232 18.40 15.91 0.83
N HIS A 233 18.46 15.61 -0.47
CA HIS A 233 17.56 14.66 -1.20
C HIS A 233 16.03 14.94 -1.23
N PRO A 234 15.53 16.20 -1.23
CA PRO A 234 14.09 16.47 -1.09
C PRO A 234 13.29 16.12 -2.35
N LEU A 235 13.96 15.99 -3.51
CA LEU A 235 13.32 15.83 -4.82
C LEU A 235 13.20 14.36 -5.26
N SER A 236 14.11 13.47 -4.83
CA SER A 236 14.04 12.05 -5.19
C SER A 236 13.49 11.17 -4.09
N ARG A 237 13.15 11.70 -2.91
CA ARG A 237 12.71 10.88 -1.77
C ARG A 237 11.42 11.40 -1.13
N ILE A 238 10.65 10.45 -0.59
CA ILE A 238 9.48 10.59 0.25
C ILE A 238 9.94 10.23 1.66
N THR A 239 10.06 11.22 2.54
CA THR A 239 10.28 10.94 3.96
C THR A 239 8.96 10.47 4.57
N PHE A 240 9.01 9.39 5.36
CA PHE A 240 7.90 8.95 6.19
C PHE A 240 8.07 9.48 7.62
N LEU A 241 6.98 9.59 8.37
CA LEU A 241 7.10 9.86 9.80
C LEU A 241 7.67 8.62 10.48
N PHE A 242 8.65 8.81 11.36
CA PHE A 242 9.29 7.70 12.08
C PHE A 242 8.29 6.78 12.79
N GLY A 243 7.22 7.37 13.36
CA GLY A 243 6.14 6.60 14.00
C GLY A 243 5.32 5.73 13.04
N GLU A 244 5.14 6.14 11.78
CA GLU A 244 4.42 5.34 10.77
C GLU A 244 5.21 4.08 10.41
N LEU A 245 6.51 4.23 10.15
CA LEU A 245 7.38 3.11 9.80
C LEU A 245 7.56 2.14 10.95
N LEU A 246 7.73 2.64 12.18
CA LEU A 246 7.85 1.79 13.35
C LEU A 246 6.57 0.96 13.57
N THR A 247 5.40 1.59 13.44
CA THR A 247 4.10 0.90 13.57
C THR A 247 3.95 -0.19 12.50
N LEU A 248 4.38 0.08 11.27
CA LEU A 248 4.36 -0.92 10.20
C LEU A 248 5.35 -2.06 10.44
N GLN A 249 6.56 -1.77 10.93
CA GLN A 249 7.55 -2.79 11.29
C GLN A 249 7.01 -3.71 12.39
N GLU A 250 6.43 -3.15 13.45
CA GLU A 250 5.78 -3.93 14.52
C GLU A 250 4.63 -4.78 13.99
N GLY A 251 3.84 -4.24 13.05
CA GLY A 251 2.77 -4.98 12.39
C GLY A 251 3.27 -6.16 11.55
N LEU A 252 4.34 -5.95 10.77
CA LEU A 252 4.99 -7.01 9.99
C LEU A 252 5.53 -8.12 10.90
N ASP A 253 6.13 -7.76 12.03
CA ASP A 253 6.65 -8.72 13.01
C ASP A 253 5.53 -9.56 13.63
N LYS A 254 4.43 -8.91 14.02
CA LYS A 254 3.24 -9.61 14.52
C LYS A 254 2.64 -10.53 13.46
N PHE A 255 2.58 -10.09 12.21
CA PHE A 255 2.08 -10.90 11.11
C PHE A 255 2.95 -12.14 10.86
N ILE A 256 4.28 -11.97 10.78
CA ILE A 256 5.21 -13.08 10.60
C ILE A 256 5.08 -14.09 11.75
N ALA A 257 5.13 -13.63 12.99
CA ALA A 257 5.02 -14.49 14.17
C ALA A 257 3.68 -15.26 14.21
N TYR A 258 2.60 -14.60 13.79
CA TYR A 258 1.28 -15.22 13.70
C TYR A 258 1.24 -16.32 12.63
N VAL A 259 1.77 -16.04 11.43
CA VAL A 259 1.85 -17.05 10.35
C VAL A 259 2.73 -18.24 10.77
N GLU A 260 3.83 -18.00 11.48
CA GLU A 260 4.72 -19.05 11.97
C GLU A 260 4.03 -19.99 12.96
N GLN A 261 3.13 -19.46 13.81
CA GLN A 261 2.40 -20.25 14.81
C GLN A 261 1.31 -21.16 14.21
N ASP A 262 0.79 -20.83 13.04
CA ASP A 262 -0.20 -21.64 12.31
C ASP A 262 0.45 -22.64 11.31
N THR A 263 1.79 -22.78 11.31
CA THR A 263 2.57 -23.77 10.53
C THR A 263 3.01 -24.99 11.34
#